data_AF-A0A1I0W5I2-F1
#
_entry.id   AF-A0A1I0W5I2-F1
#
_cell.length_a   1.000
_cell.length_b   1.000
_cell.length_c   1.000
_cell.angle_alpha   90.00
_cell.angle_beta   90.00
_cell.angle_gamma   90.00
#
_symmetry.space_group_name_H-M   'P 1'
#
loop_
_entity.id
_entity.type
_entity.pdbx_description
1 polymer ?
#
loop_
_entity_poly.entity_id
_entity_poly.type
_entity_poly.pdbx_seq_one_letter_code
_entity_poly.pdbx_strand_id
1 'polypeptide(L)'
;MEVLCSRYVLLVRSLDFAAGLPFFSDVSLAASTIVAICAAITAVTALIGAVRSNRRKDRARRLKIGWQVGSEAERTGALMFNESKLAFEEVVLTVTCGLHGREARQDVGVLPSGQDYLWASGSVHESISSRPVGRPVEQAAGTSHDSRPHGVQVTFRNGRGFWFRDEAQVKRVRSLVIWAEKTRAVTLSQYFGRRSYFRRAYPVSVNVQPFERTEDLEAAFTKLAATGDAPRGHDIPDVVVGPHDWIGRVALEESVVEPPISAQRLRQISPVALDALSRDGRLYGIPYVFDTVAMIRNNALTGPGPMPATFAGAVAAGRDALRSNGIEDGVALALQVGAPDANGNAGDPYHLWPLFSSLGGSFFGYREPGHYGEDKFDDISLWRPSFVDAFVRLAELGRDGTLSPKLGRAEAVSLFLEGRAPFFVCSSRALSAIRARNLDVTVGPVPAAGELPARPLVSTYGFFIYQGAQSLPAARDLVSSYLSQPRAGLDLNRIQPLVPVQEEAMSTIAERDAVLSPYVDQCRDGLIMPSRPEMREAWQLLGRTEYQVLAGDGDPRALAEAAATAGWELLGTTRGVG
;
A
#
# COMPACT_ATOMS: atom_id res chain seq x y z
N MET A 1 9.88 -13.68 -35.83
CA MET A 1 10.09 -14.83 -36.74
C MET A 1 11.56 -15.04 -37.08
N GLU A 2 12.32 -13.97 -37.37
CA GLU A 2 13.76 -14.05 -37.69
C GLU A 2 14.65 -14.59 -36.54
N VAL A 3 14.33 -14.27 -35.28
CA VAL A 3 15.12 -14.73 -34.11
C VAL A 3 14.91 -16.23 -33.78
N LEU A 4 13.72 -16.77 -34.09
CA LEU A 4 13.41 -18.21 -33.93
C LEU A 4 14.01 -19.04 -35.07
N CYS A 5 14.13 -18.46 -36.27
CA CYS A 5 14.82 -19.06 -37.40
C CYS A 5 16.35 -19.15 -37.14
N SER A 6 16.95 -18.07 -36.59
CA SER A 6 18.39 -18.01 -36.29
C SER A 6 18.86 -19.04 -35.25
N ARG A 7 18.06 -19.32 -34.22
CA ARG A 7 18.40 -20.34 -33.18
C ARG A 7 18.23 -21.79 -33.64
N TYR A 8 17.35 -22.07 -34.61
CA TYR A 8 17.20 -23.42 -35.16
C TYR A 8 18.24 -23.73 -36.25
N VAL A 9 18.65 -22.74 -37.04
CA VAL A 9 19.75 -22.90 -38.01
C VAL A 9 21.08 -23.22 -37.34
N LEU A 10 21.30 -22.77 -36.10
CA LEU A 10 22.48 -23.15 -35.30
C LEU A 10 22.40 -24.57 -34.72
N LEU A 11 21.20 -25.10 -34.43
CA LEU A 11 21.03 -26.47 -33.90
C LEU A 11 21.23 -27.55 -34.98
N VAL A 12 20.99 -27.20 -36.24
CA VAL A 12 21.19 -28.09 -37.40
C VAL A 12 22.68 -28.20 -37.80
N ARG A 13 23.55 -27.31 -37.30
CA ARG A 13 25.00 -27.36 -37.57
C ARG A 13 25.80 -28.24 -36.60
N SER A 14 25.20 -28.79 -35.54
CA SER A 14 25.90 -29.60 -34.53
C SER A 14 25.48 -31.07 -34.48
N LEU A 15 24.67 -31.53 -35.43
CA LEU A 15 24.33 -32.94 -35.59
C LEU A 15 24.84 -33.38 -36.96
N ASP A 16 25.95 -34.12 -36.97
CA ASP A 16 26.41 -34.89 -38.12
C ASP A 16 25.33 -35.89 -38.52
N PHE A 17 24.36 -35.44 -39.31
CA PHE A 17 23.36 -36.27 -39.97
C PHE A 17 23.64 -36.29 -41.47
N ALA A 18 24.91 -36.49 -41.82
CA ALA A 18 25.37 -36.70 -43.19
C ALA A 18 25.61 -38.19 -43.44
N ALA A 19 24.55 -39.00 -43.38
CA ALA A 19 24.52 -40.31 -44.01
C ALA A 19 23.09 -40.82 -44.14
N GLY A 20 22.51 -40.66 -45.34
CA GLY A 20 21.44 -41.55 -45.79
C GLY A 20 20.02 -40.99 -45.87
N LEU A 21 19.79 -39.91 -46.62
CA LEU A 21 18.49 -39.66 -47.27
C LEU A 21 18.70 -38.95 -48.63
N PRO A 22 18.57 -39.64 -49.78
CA PRO A 22 18.78 -39.05 -51.11
C PRO A 22 17.52 -38.36 -51.64
N PHE A 23 16.82 -37.55 -50.81
CA PHE A 23 15.48 -37.06 -51.16
C PHE A 23 15.28 -35.54 -51.27
N PHE A 24 16.32 -34.71 -51.10
CA PHE A 24 16.17 -33.26 -51.30
C PHE A 24 17.34 -32.70 -52.11
N SER A 25 17.23 -32.77 -53.44
CA SER A 25 18.13 -32.08 -54.38
C SER A 25 17.82 -30.58 -54.51
N ASP A 26 16.82 -30.07 -53.80
CA ASP A 26 16.37 -28.68 -53.89
C ASP A 26 16.19 -28.05 -52.50
N VAL A 27 17.15 -27.21 -52.11
CA VAL A 27 17.18 -26.52 -50.81
C VAL A 27 15.96 -25.62 -50.61
N SER A 28 15.40 -25.09 -51.70
CA SER A 28 14.15 -24.30 -51.70
C SER A 28 12.94 -25.15 -51.27
N LEU A 29 12.86 -26.38 -51.77
CA LEU A 29 11.78 -27.32 -51.46
C LEU A 29 11.86 -27.80 -50.01
N ALA A 30 13.07 -28.06 -49.51
CA ALA A 30 13.29 -28.41 -48.11
C ALA A 30 12.90 -27.26 -47.17
N ALA A 31 13.31 -26.02 -47.48
CA ALA A 31 12.99 -24.85 -46.67
C ALA A 31 11.48 -24.55 -46.63
N SER A 32 10.81 -24.61 -47.79
CA SER A 32 9.35 -24.41 -47.88
C SER A 32 8.56 -25.49 -47.15
N THR A 33 9.02 -26.75 -47.20
CA THR A 33 8.42 -27.86 -46.46
C THR A 33 8.57 -27.67 -44.94
N ILE A 34 9.75 -27.25 -44.46
CA ILE A 34 9.97 -26.97 -43.04
C ILE A 34 9.07 -25.82 -42.55
N VAL A 35 8.96 -24.73 -43.31
CA VAL A 35 8.07 -23.61 -42.98
C VAL A 35 6.60 -24.07 -42.93
N ALA A 36 6.16 -24.89 -43.88
CA ALA A 36 4.80 -25.44 -43.90
C ALA A 36 4.54 -26.35 -42.68
N ILE A 37 5.51 -27.19 -42.29
CA ILE A 37 5.43 -28.03 -41.09
C ILE A 37 5.37 -27.16 -39.82
N CYS A 38 6.22 -26.15 -39.69
CA CYS A 38 6.20 -25.22 -38.55
C CYS A 38 4.87 -24.46 -38.47
N ALA A 39 4.31 -24.03 -39.60
CA ALA A 39 3.00 -23.37 -39.66
C ALA A 39 1.88 -24.33 -39.24
N ALA A 40 1.89 -25.58 -39.72
CA ALA A 40 0.93 -26.61 -39.36
C ALA A 40 0.99 -26.96 -37.86
N ILE A 41 2.19 -27.14 -37.30
CA ILE A 41 2.39 -27.38 -35.85
C ILE A 41 1.85 -26.19 -35.03
N THR A 42 2.11 -24.95 -35.48
CA THR A 42 1.62 -23.74 -34.82
C THR A 42 0.08 -23.67 -34.86
N ALA A 43 -0.53 -24.00 -36.01
CA ALA A 43 -1.98 -24.03 -36.17
C ALA A 43 -2.63 -25.12 -35.30
N VAL A 44 -2.07 -26.33 -35.27
CA VAL A 44 -2.56 -27.45 -34.45
C VAL A 44 -2.43 -27.12 -32.95
N THR A 45 -1.31 -26.55 -32.52
CA THR A 45 -1.13 -26.15 -31.11
C THR A 45 -2.09 -25.02 -30.70
N ALA A 46 -2.34 -24.05 -31.58
CA ALA A 46 -3.35 -23.01 -31.36
C ALA A 46 -4.76 -23.61 -31.26
N LEU A 47 -5.13 -24.54 -32.15
CA LEU A 47 -6.43 -25.22 -32.13
C LEU A 47 -6.63 -26.05 -30.85
N ILE A 48 -5.64 -26.86 -30.46
CA ILE A 48 -5.66 -27.61 -29.19
C ILE A 48 -5.79 -26.65 -28.00
N GLY A 49 -5.09 -25.52 -28.04
CA GLY A 49 -5.19 -24.45 -27.04
C GLY A 49 -6.62 -23.89 -26.94
N ALA A 50 -7.26 -23.59 -28.07
CA ALA A 50 -8.62 -23.08 -28.14
C ALA A 50 -9.64 -24.11 -27.60
N VAL A 51 -9.55 -25.38 -28.03
CA VAL A 51 -10.42 -26.46 -27.55
C VAL A 51 -10.29 -26.63 -26.04
N ARG A 52 -9.06 -26.65 -25.51
CA ARG A 52 -8.81 -26.73 -24.06
C ARG A 52 -9.36 -25.53 -23.32
N SER A 53 -9.27 -24.33 -23.89
CA SER A 53 -9.83 -23.10 -23.31
C SER A 53 -11.35 -23.15 -23.23
N ASN A 54 -12.03 -23.57 -24.31
CA ASN A 54 -13.49 -23.71 -24.34
C ASN A 54 -13.98 -24.75 -23.34
N ARG A 55 -13.36 -25.94 -23.30
CA ARG A 55 -13.71 -26.97 -22.30
C ARG A 55 -13.59 -26.46 -20.86
N ARG A 56 -12.59 -25.63 -20.55
CA ARG A 56 -12.46 -25.02 -19.21
C ARG A 56 -13.56 -24.00 -18.93
N LYS A 57 -13.93 -23.18 -19.92
CA LYS A 57 -15.03 -22.21 -19.79
C LYS A 57 -16.37 -22.91 -19.57
N ASP A 58 -16.65 -23.97 -20.34
CA ASP A 58 -17.88 -24.75 -20.18
C ASP A 58 -17.93 -25.45 -18.82
N ARG A 59 -16.79 -25.95 -18.34
CA ARG A 59 -16.69 -26.48 -16.98
C ARG A 59 -16.93 -25.41 -15.92
N ALA A 60 -16.36 -24.21 -16.09
CA ALA A 60 -16.58 -23.10 -15.16
C ALA A 60 -18.06 -22.66 -15.12
N ARG A 61 -18.80 -22.77 -16.22
CA ARG A 61 -20.27 -22.52 -16.28
C ARG A 61 -21.12 -23.56 -15.55
N ARG A 62 -20.53 -24.69 -15.15
CA ARG A 62 -21.19 -25.73 -14.36
C ARG A 62 -21.20 -25.45 -12.87
N LEU A 63 -20.46 -24.43 -12.41
CA LEU A 63 -20.74 -23.85 -11.10
C LEU A 63 -21.98 -22.98 -11.22
N LYS A 64 -23.07 -23.37 -10.60
CA LYS A 64 -24.30 -22.57 -10.48
C LYS A 64 -24.24 -21.78 -9.19
N ILE A 65 -24.73 -20.55 -9.21
CA ILE A 65 -24.85 -19.69 -8.04
C ILE A 65 -26.16 -18.91 -8.12
N GLY A 66 -26.66 -18.47 -6.97
CA GLY A 66 -27.76 -17.52 -6.89
C GLY A 66 -28.24 -17.34 -5.47
N TRP A 67 -29.05 -16.30 -5.24
CA TRP A 67 -29.78 -16.15 -3.98
C TRP A 67 -31.05 -17.00 -4.01
N GLN A 68 -31.15 -17.96 -3.08
CA GLN A 68 -32.32 -18.80 -2.92
C GLN A 68 -33.20 -18.25 -1.78
N VAL A 69 -34.51 -18.21 -2.02
CA VAL A 69 -35.51 -17.97 -0.98
C VAL A 69 -36.24 -19.29 -0.72
N GLY A 70 -36.01 -19.86 0.45
CA GLY A 70 -36.64 -21.11 0.88
C GLY A 70 -37.93 -20.88 1.66
N SER A 71 -38.66 -21.95 1.94
CA SER A 71 -39.84 -21.91 2.82
C SER A 71 -39.50 -21.65 4.30
N GLU A 72 -38.23 -21.84 4.67
CA GLU A 72 -37.68 -21.68 6.01
C GLU A 72 -36.45 -20.77 5.95
N ALA A 73 -36.14 -20.09 7.05
CA ALA A 73 -34.98 -19.19 7.15
C ALA A 73 -33.65 -19.90 6.83
N GLU A 74 -33.49 -21.15 7.30
CA GLU A 74 -32.28 -21.95 7.09
C GLU A 74 -32.06 -22.37 5.62
N ARG A 75 -33.12 -22.33 4.80
CA ARG A 75 -33.08 -22.63 3.36
C ARG A 75 -33.00 -21.38 2.49
N THR A 76 -32.90 -20.22 3.11
CA THR A 76 -32.80 -18.92 2.44
C THR A 76 -31.36 -18.42 2.54
N GLY A 77 -30.77 -18.01 1.43
CA GLY A 77 -29.38 -17.57 1.41
C GLY A 77 -28.69 -17.73 0.06
N ALA A 78 -27.37 -17.54 0.06
CA ALA A 78 -26.56 -17.66 -1.15
C ALA A 78 -26.20 -19.13 -1.41
N LEU A 79 -26.72 -19.68 -2.49
CA LEU A 79 -26.51 -21.06 -2.91
C LEU A 79 -25.42 -21.14 -3.99
N MET A 80 -24.58 -22.16 -3.89
CA MET A 80 -23.72 -22.65 -4.96
C MET A 80 -23.99 -24.12 -5.22
N PHE A 81 -23.93 -24.55 -6.48
CA PHE A 81 -24.05 -25.96 -6.84
C PHE A 81 -23.05 -26.35 -7.93
N ASN A 82 -22.32 -27.44 -7.72
CA ASN A 82 -21.32 -27.93 -8.65
C ASN A 82 -21.86 -29.04 -9.57
N GLU A 83 -22.32 -28.69 -10.78
CA GLU A 83 -22.75 -29.64 -11.82
C GLU A 83 -21.58 -30.23 -12.64
N SER A 84 -20.34 -29.89 -12.30
CA SER A 84 -19.15 -30.43 -12.94
C SER A 84 -18.86 -31.83 -12.39
N LYS A 85 -18.17 -32.66 -13.19
CA LYS A 85 -17.62 -33.96 -12.76
C LYS A 85 -16.32 -33.84 -11.95
N LEU A 86 -15.93 -32.60 -11.60
CA LEU A 86 -14.67 -32.28 -10.92
C LEU A 86 -14.95 -31.26 -9.83
N ALA A 87 -14.15 -31.31 -8.77
CA ALA A 87 -14.18 -30.30 -7.72
C ALA A 87 -13.73 -28.92 -8.23
N PHE A 88 -14.28 -27.88 -7.62
CA PHE A 88 -13.70 -26.55 -7.65
C PHE A 88 -12.91 -26.31 -6.37
N GLU A 89 -11.84 -25.54 -6.48
CA GLU A 89 -10.90 -25.27 -5.38
C GLU A 89 -10.75 -23.77 -5.21
N GLU A 90 -10.24 -23.30 -4.07
CA GLU A 90 -10.14 -21.87 -3.74
C GLU A 90 -11.48 -21.16 -3.97
N VAL A 91 -12.59 -21.80 -3.58
CA VAL A 91 -13.94 -21.29 -3.81
C VAL A 91 -14.24 -20.23 -2.75
N VAL A 92 -14.48 -19.01 -3.21
CA VAL A 92 -14.83 -17.88 -2.36
C VAL A 92 -16.16 -17.32 -2.81
N LEU A 93 -17.15 -17.38 -1.93
CA LEU A 93 -18.47 -16.82 -2.13
C LEU A 93 -18.52 -15.39 -1.58
N THR A 94 -19.12 -14.47 -2.34
CA THR A 94 -19.35 -13.08 -1.95
C THR A 94 -20.81 -12.73 -2.18
N VAL A 95 -21.43 -12.10 -1.20
CA VAL A 95 -22.81 -11.64 -1.24
C VAL A 95 -22.85 -10.13 -1.07
N THR A 96 -23.46 -9.44 -2.01
CA THR A 96 -23.74 -8.01 -1.92
C THR A 96 -25.17 -7.82 -1.44
N CYS A 97 -25.35 -7.14 -0.31
CA CYS A 97 -26.68 -6.73 0.15
C CYS A 97 -26.95 -5.29 -0.26
N GLY A 98 -27.88 -5.10 -1.20
CA GLY A 98 -28.21 -3.78 -1.73
C GLY A 98 -28.83 -2.81 -0.72
N LEU A 99 -29.38 -3.32 0.40
CA LEU A 99 -29.96 -2.48 1.44
C LEU A 99 -28.94 -1.97 2.45
N HIS A 100 -27.99 -2.82 2.84
CA HIS A 100 -26.93 -2.42 3.76
C HIS A 100 -25.78 -1.71 3.05
N GLY A 101 -25.74 -1.73 1.71
CA GLY A 101 -24.62 -1.20 0.93
C GLY A 101 -23.29 -1.91 1.22
N ARG A 102 -23.35 -3.15 1.71
CA ARG A 102 -22.21 -3.91 2.22
C ARG A 102 -22.11 -5.29 1.58
N GLU A 103 -20.90 -5.80 1.57
CA GLU A 103 -20.59 -7.13 1.05
C GLU A 103 -20.06 -8.05 2.15
N ALA A 104 -20.65 -9.24 2.23
CA ALA A 104 -20.14 -10.33 3.04
C ALA A 104 -19.39 -11.33 2.17
N ARG A 105 -18.37 -11.95 2.77
CA ARG A 105 -17.54 -12.94 2.10
C ARG A 105 -17.37 -14.19 2.95
N GLN A 106 -17.41 -15.34 2.29
CA GLN A 106 -17.18 -16.65 2.89
C GLN A 106 -16.15 -17.42 2.08
N ASP A 107 -15.09 -17.88 2.75
CA ASP A 107 -14.13 -18.83 2.18
C ASP A 107 -14.70 -20.25 2.33
N VAL A 108 -14.94 -20.92 1.21
CA VAL A 108 -15.51 -22.27 1.15
C VAL A 108 -14.41 -23.31 0.89
N GLY A 109 -13.24 -22.88 0.41
CA GLY A 109 -12.13 -23.77 0.10
C GLY A 109 -12.41 -24.67 -1.11
N VAL A 110 -13.01 -25.84 -0.88
CA VAL A 110 -13.25 -26.86 -1.93
C VAL A 110 -14.74 -27.15 -2.05
N LEU A 111 -15.28 -27.09 -3.27
CA LEU A 111 -16.64 -27.53 -3.58
C LEU A 111 -16.58 -28.82 -4.43
N PRO A 112 -16.84 -30.00 -3.84
CA PRO A 112 -16.77 -31.28 -4.55
C PRO A 112 -17.77 -31.40 -5.70
N SER A 113 -17.54 -32.35 -6.59
CA SER A 113 -18.44 -32.68 -7.70
C SER A 113 -19.82 -33.06 -7.18
N GLY A 114 -20.88 -32.47 -7.74
CA GLY A 114 -22.27 -32.79 -7.41
C GLY A 114 -22.75 -32.30 -6.04
N GLN A 115 -21.95 -31.50 -5.32
CA GLN A 115 -22.32 -30.93 -4.03
C GLN A 115 -22.84 -29.51 -4.18
N ASP A 116 -23.76 -29.13 -3.31
CA ASP A 116 -24.18 -27.76 -3.07
C ASP A 116 -23.55 -27.18 -1.80
N TYR A 117 -23.60 -25.87 -1.70
CA TYR A 117 -23.22 -25.11 -0.51
C TYR A 117 -24.18 -23.96 -0.34
N LEU A 118 -24.86 -23.90 0.81
CA LEU A 118 -25.76 -22.81 1.15
C LEU A 118 -25.13 -21.97 2.27
N TRP A 119 -24.93 -20.69 2.00
CA TRP A 119 -24.63 -19.71 3.03
C TRP A 119 -25.93 -19.04 3.48
N ALA A 120 -26.47 -19.48 4.62
CA ALA A 120 -27.75 -19.03 5.15
C ALA A 120 -27.80 -17.50 5.35
N SER A 121 -28.95 -16.89 5.07
CA SER A 121 -29.13 -15.44 5.10
C SER A 121 -28.81 -14.83 6.47
N GLY A 122 -29.20 -15.50 7.55
CA GLY A 122 -28.86 -15.09 8.91
C GLY A 122 -27.35 -14.93 9.12
N SER A 123 -26.56 -15.90 8.68
CA SER A 123 -25.09 -15.84 8.77
C SER A 123 -24.48 -14.82 7.81
N VAL A 124 -25.08 -14.62 6.64
CA VAL A 124 -24.68 -13.54 5.71
C VAL A 124 -24.87 -12.19 6.39
N HIS A 125 -26.04 -11.91 6.94
CA HIS A 125 -26.34 -10.65 7.60
C HIS A 125 -25.55 -10.45 8.89
N GLU A 126 -25.29 -11.51 9.66
CA GLU A 126 -24.37 -11.48 10.79
C GLU A 126 -22.95 -11.10 10.35
N SER A 127 -22.47 -11.62 9.22
CA SER A 127 -21.17 -11.23 8.66
C SER A 127 -21.13 -9.75 8.24
N ILE A 128 -22.25 -9.21 7.76
CA ILE A 128 -22.38 -7.79 7.40
C ILE A 128 -22.44 -6.89 8.66
N SER A 129 -23.14 -7.32 9.70
CA SER A 129 -23.39 -6.54 10.92
C SER A 129 -22.25 -6.62 11.94
N SER A 130 -21.50 -7.72 11.97
CA SER A 130 -20.40 -7.95 12.91
C SER A 130 -19.10 -7.20 12.57
N ARG A 131 -19.06 -6.43 11.48
CA ARG A 131 -17.94 -5.53 11.18
C ARG A 131 -18.07 -4.28 12.06
N PRO A 132 -17.15 -4.05 13.01
CA PRO A 132 -17.27 -2.97 14.00
C PRO A 132 -17.03 -1.57 13.41
N VAL A 133 -16.75 -1.50 12.12
CA VAL A 133 -16.55 -0.26 11.38
C VAL A 133 -17.94 0.13 10.86
N GLY A 134 -18.63 1.04 11.57
CA GLY A 134 -19.86 1.69 11.13
C GLY A 134 -20.82 2.10 12.25
N ARG A 135 -21.48 3.26 12.09
CA ARG A 135 -22.76 3.51 12.77
C ARG A 135 -23.72 2.37 12.40
N PRO A 136 -24.59 1.93 13.31
CA PRO A 136 -25.72 1.10 12.93
C PRO A 136 -26.47 1.87 11.83
N VAL A 137 -26.61 1.28 10.64
CA VAL A 137 -27.73 1.65 9.78
C VAL A 137 -28.95 1.51 10.67
N GLU A 138 -29.73 2.57 10.86
CA GLU A 138 -30.99 2.52 11.60
C GLU A 138 -31.74 1.29 11.08
N GLN A 139 -31.67 0.20 11.84
CA GLN A 139 -32.44 -0.98 11.55
C GLN A 139 -33.86 -0.51 11.75
N ALA A 140 -34.61 -0.42 10.65
CA ALA A 140 -36.04 -0.62 10.73
C ALA A 140 -36.20 -2.00 11.40
N ALA A 141 -36.39 -1.99 12.71
CA ALA A 141 -36.48 -3.17 13.52
C ALA A 141 -37.52 -4.11 12.91
N GLY A 142 -37.11 -5.33 12.55
CA GLY A 142 -38.02 -6.47 12.47
C GLY A 142 -38.64 -6.84 11.12
N THR A 143 -38.14 -6.39 9.95
CA THR A 143 -38.54 -7.01 8.67
C THR A 143 -37.36 -7.62 7.93
N SER A 144 -37.33 -8.96 7.84
CA SER A 144 -36.41 -9.67 6.93
C SER A 144 -36.62 -9.13 5.51
N HIS A 145 -35.52 -8.77 4.85
CA HIS A 145 -35.50 -8.37 3.45
C HIS A 145 -34.87 -9.46 2.58
N ASP A 146 -34.91 -10.71 3.04
CA ASP A 146 -34.35 -11.85 2.32
C ASP A 146 -34.99 -12.06 0.94
N SER A 147 -36.21 -11.55 0.75
CA SER A 147 -36.93 -11.54 -0.53
C SER A 147 -36.47 -10.44 -1.50
N ARG A 148 -35.57 -9.54 -1.08
CA ARG A 148 -34.99 -8.48 -1.92
C ARG A 148 -33.69 -8.96 -2.58
N PRO A 149 -33.26 -8.33 -3.70
CA PRO A 149 -32.13 -8.82 -4.47
C PRO A 149 -30.84 -8.75 -3.65
N HIS A 150 -30.19 -9.92 -3.51
CA HIS A 150 -28.81 -10.04 -3.06
C HIS A 150 -27.97 -10.47 -4.26
N GLY A 151 -26.88 -9.76 -4.53
CA GLY A 151 -25.98 -10.13 -5.61
C GLY A 151 -25.07 -11.26 -5.16
N VAL A 152 -25.12 -12.41 -5.82
CA VAL A 152 -24.23 -13.54 -5.52
C VAL A 152 -23.08 -13.61 -6.53
N GLN A 153 -21.86 -13.68 -6.01
CA GLN A 153 -20.63 -13.72 -6.78
C GLN A 153 -19.69 -14.79 -6.23
N VAL A 154 -18.92 -15.42 -7.11
CA VAL A 154 -17.92 -16.42 -6.70
C VAL A 154 -16.63 -16.26 -7.48
N THR A 155 -15.51 -16.37 -6.78
CA THR A 155 -14.20 -16.64 -7.41
C THR A 155 -13.78 -18.06 -7.08
N PHE A 156 -13.13 -18.72 -8.04
CA PHE A 156 -12.76 -20.13 -7.91
C PHE A 156 -11.66 -20.55 -8.86
N ARG A 157 -10.91 -21.56 -8.44
CA ARG A 157 -9.93 -22.28 -9.24
C ARG A 157 -10.56 -23.51 -9.88
N ASN A 158 -10.19 -23.71 -11.13
CA ASN A 158 -10.63 -24.84 -11.94
C ASN A 158 -9.45 -25.35 -12.78
N GLY A 159 -8.66 -26.26 -12.21
CA GLY A 159 -7.36 -26.65 -12.77
C GLY A 159 -6.45 -25.43 -12.90
N ARG A 160 -5.82 -25.20 -14.06
CA ARG A 160 -4.93 -24.04 -14.30
C ARG A 160 -5.67 -22.74 -14.66
N GLY A 161 -6.94 -22.60 -14.32
CA GLY A 161 -7.72 -21.39 -14.55
C GLY A 161 -8.24 -20.85 -13.22
N PHE A 162 -8.14 -19.54 -13.05
CA PHE A 162 -8.85 -18.80 -12.01
C PHE A 162 -10.01 -18.07 -12.68
N TRP A 163 -11.18 -18.14 -12.07
CA TRP A 163 -12.44 -17.74 -12.67
C TRP A 163 -13.22 -16.89 -11.68
N PHE A 164 -13.92 -15.92 -12.25
CA PHE A 164 -14.98 -15.19 -11.59
C PHE A 164 -16.30 -15.57 -12.25
N ARG A 165 -17.34 -15.71 -11.43
CA ARG A 165 -18.71 -15.86 -11.86
C ARG A 165 -19.62 -14.97 -11.01
N ASP A 166 -20.50 -14.24 -11.68
CA ASP A 166 -21.74 -13.72 -11.09
C ASP A 166 -22.94 -14.46 -11.72
N GLU A 167 -24.15 -14.04 -11.39
CA GLU A 167 -25.37 -14.63 -11.93
C GLU A 167 -25.48 -14.49 -13.46
N ALA A 168 -24.88 -13.44 -14.05
CA ALA A 168 -24.95 -13.12 -15.47
C ALA A 168 -23.81 -13.71 -16.31
N GLN A 169 -22.59 -13.83 -15.77
CA GLN A 169 -21.41 -14.12 -16.55
C GLN A 169 -20.39 -15.01 -15.85
N VAL A 170 -19.55 -15.66 -16.65
CA VAL A 170 -18.34 -16.37 -16.20
C VAL A 170 -17.14 -15.86 -16.99
N LYS A 171 -16.17 -15.29 -16.29
CA LYS A 171 -14.97 -14.70 -16.86
C LYS A 171 -13.73 -15.36 -16.28
N ARG A 172 -12.74 -15.60 -17.13
CA ARG A 172 -11.43 -16.07 -16.69
C ARG A 172 -10.58 -14.88 -16.32
N VAL A 173 -10.07 -14.84 -15.10
CA VAL A 173 -9.11 -13.82 -14.67
C VAL A 173 -7.72 -14.32 -15.05
N ARG A 174 -7.02 -13.52 -15.86
CA ARG A 174 -5.65 -13.84 -16.30
C ARG A 174 -4.63 -12.97 -15.61
N SER A 175 -4.99 -11.72 -15.40
CA SER A 175 -4.13 -10.71 -14.79
C SER A 175 -4.93 -9.77 -13.91
N LEU A 176 -4.23 -9.14 -12.97
CA LEU A 176 -4.67 -7.98 -12.22
C LEU A 176 -3.62 -6.87 -12.38
N VAL A 177 -4.06 -5.62 -12.35
CA VAL A 177 -3.18 -4.43 -12.42
C VAL A 177 -3.13 -3.76 -11.06
N ILE A 178 -1.92 -3.49 -10.58
CA ILE A 178 -1.68 -2.70 -9.36
C ILE A 178 -0.93 -1.43 -9.73
N TRP A 179 -1.42 -0.28 -9.30
CA TRP A 179 -0.64 0.96 -9.35
C TRP A 179 0.05 1.23 -8.02
N ALA A 180 1.31 1.64 -8.06
CA ALA A 180 2.09 1.98 -6.88
C ALA A 180 3.19 3.00 -7.21
N GLU A 181 3.60 3.79 -6.21
CA GLU A 181 4.83 4.60 -6.31
C GLU A 181 6.04 3.68 -6.53
N LYS A 182 7.04 4.17 -7.28
CA LYS A 182 8.18 3.42 -7.83
C LYS A 182 8.84 2.47 -6.85
N THR A 183 9.19 2.93 -5.65
CA THR A 183 9.86 2.06 -4.66
C THR A 183 8.96 0.91 -4.22
N ARG A 184 7.68 1.18 -3.98
CA ARG A 184 6.67 0.15 -3.64
C ARG A 184 6.37 -0.76 -4.83
N ALA A 185 6.35 -0.21 -6.04
CA ALA A 185 6.12 -0.97 -7.26
C ALA A 185 7.22 -2.01 -7.49
N VAL A 186 8.48 -1.68 -7.19
CA VAL A 186 9.61 -2.63 -7.24
C VAL A 186 9.39 -3.77 -6.24
N THR A 187 9.07 -3.44 -4.98
CA THR A 187 8.81 -4.42 -3.91
C THR A 187 7.66 -5.37 -4.29
N LEU A 188 6.54 -4.82 -4.76
CA LEU A 188 5.37 -5.61 -5.16
C LEU A 188 5.63 -6.43 -6.43
N SER A 189 6.38 -5.90 -7.39
CA SER A 189 6.79 -6.64 -8.59
C SER A 189 7.64 -7.87 -8.24
N GLN A 190 8.54 -7.73 -7.26
CA GLN A 190 9.31 -8.85 -6.74
C GLN A 190 8.40 -9.85 -6.00
N TYR A 191 7.51 -9.35 -5.13
CA TYR A 191 6.59 -10.18 -4.35
C TYR A 191 5.65 -11.01 -5.23
N PHE A 192 5.15 -10.45 -6.33
CA PHE A 192 4.28 -11.11 -7.29
C PHE A 192 5.00 -11.70 -8.51
N GLY A 193 6.34 -11.72 -8.49
CA GLY A 193 7.15 -12.17 -9.61
C GLY A 193 6.86 -13.61 -10.06
N ARG A 194 7.41 -14.01 -11.21
CA ARG A 194 7.10 -15.32 -11.83
C ARG A 194 7.38 -16.54 -10.95
N ARG A 195 8.29 -16.41 -9.98
CA ARG A 195 8.70 -17.46 -9.02
C ARG A 195 8.09 -17.26 -7.63
N SER A 196 7.16 -16.33 -7.45
CA SER A 196 6.50 -16.07 -6.18
C SER A 196 5.63 -17.25 -5.72
N TYR A 197 5.33 -17.30 -4.42
CA TYR A 197 4.32 -18.22 -3.89
C TYR A 197 2.96 -17.97 -4.53
N PHE A 198 2.58 -16.69 -4.67
CA PHE A 198 1.35 -16.28 -5.36
C PHE A 198 1.23 -16.92 -6.74
N ARG A 199 2.24 -16.80 -7.61
CA ARG A 199 2.18 -17.33 -8.98
C ARG A 199 2.14 -18.86 -9.05
N ARG A 200 2.61 -19.56 -8.01
CA ARG A 200 2.49 -21.02 -7.90
C ARG A 200 1.10 -21.45 -7.47
N ALA A 201 0.50 -20.75 -6.51
CA ALA A 201 -0.84 -21.03 -6.00
C ALA A 201 -1.93 -20.59 -6.98
N TYR A 202 -1.80 -19.39 -7.53
CA TYR A 202 -2.79 -18.75 -8.39
C TYR A 202 -2.28 -18.65 -9.84
N PRO A 203 -3.06 -19.15 -10.82
CA PRO A 203 -2.72 -19.02 -12.24
C PRO A 203 -3.09 -17.62 -12.80
N VAL A 204 -2.82 -16.57 -12.02
CA VAL A 204 -3.07 -15.15 -12.30
C VAL A 204 -1.74 -14.41 -12.25
N SER A 205 -1.50 -13.48 -13.18
CA SER A 205 -0.35 -12.57 -13.10
C SER A 205 -0.75 -11.23 -12.49
N VAL A 206 0.04 -10.70 -11.58
CA VAL A 206 -0.13 -9.31 -11.13
C VAL A 206 0.85 -8.44 -11.91
N ASN A 207 0.34 -7.45 -12.63
CA ASN A 207 1.12 -6.43 -13.31
C ASN A 207 1.18 -5.19 -12.42
N VAL A 208 2.34 -4.89 -11.86
CA VAL A 208 2.51 -3.69 -11.03
C VAL A 208 3.08 -2.57 -11.91
N GLN A 209 2.32 -1.50 -12.08
CA GLN A 209 2.69 -0.34 -12.89
C GLN A 209 3.19 0.79 -11.99
N PRO A 210 4.46 1.23 -12.15
CA PRO A 210 5.05 2.24 -11.30
C PRO A 210 4.61 3.66 -11.70
N PHE A 211 4.63 4.54 -10.71
CA PHE A 211 4.63 6.00 -10.86
C PHE A 211 5.86 6.55 -10.16
N GLU A 212 6.51 7.57 -10.74
CA GLU A 212 7.80 8.05 -10.22
C GLU A 212 7.70 8.58 -8.80
N ARG A 213 6.62 9.29 -8.46
CA ARG A 213 6.34 9.75 -7.10
C ARG A 213 4.91 9.44 -6.66
N THR A 214 4.67 9.56 -5.35
CA THR A 214 3.34 9.41 -4.76
C THR A 214 2.37 10.46 -5.30
N GLU A 215 2.83 11.68 -5.55
CA GLU A 215 2.00 12.77 -6.08
C GLU A 215 1.57 12.50 -7.53
N ASP A 216 2.45 11.91 -8.35
CA ASP A 216 2.13 11.51 -9.72
C ASP A 216 1.05 10.40 -9.72
N LEU A 217 1.19 9.44 -8.81
CA LEU A 217 0.19 8.38 -8.63
C LEU A 217 -1.14 8.94 -8.17
N GLU A 218 -1.14 9.85 -7.19
CA GLU A 218 -2.35 10.48 -6.68
C GLU A 218 -3.07 11.25 -7.80
N ALA A 219 -2.34 12.10 -8.54
CA ALA A 219 -2.90 12.86 -9.65
C ALA A 219 -3.50 11.96 -10.74
N ALA A 220 -2.81 10.87 -11.08
CA ALA A 220 -3.30 9.87 -12.02
C ALA A 220 -4.57 9.17 -11.50
N PHE A 221 -4.62 8.84 -10.21
CA PHE A 221 -5.77 8.16 -9.62
C PHE A 221 -6.99 9.08 -9.52
N THR A 222 -6.80 10.34 -9.13
CA THR A 222 -7.85 11.37 -9.14
C THR A 222 -8.43 11.55 -10.54
N LYS A 223 -7.57 11.64 -11.57
CA LYS A 223 -8.03 11.74 -12.96
C LYS A 223 -8.80 10.49 -13.39
N LEU A 224 -8.31 9.30 -13.05
CA LEU A 224 -8.99 8.04 -13.33
C LEU A 224 -10.37 7.99 -12.66
N ALA A 225 -10.47 8.40 -11.40
CA ALA A 225 -11.74 8.46 -10.68
C ALA A 225 -12.75 9.39 -11.37
N ALA A 226 -12.29 10.54 -11.85
CA ALA A 226 -13.14 11.54 -12.50
C ALA A 226 -13.54 11.18 -13.94
N THR A 227 -12.67 10.49 -14.69
CA THR A 227 -12.85 10.29 -16.15
C THR A 227 -13.07 8.85 -16.57
N GLY A 228 -12.69 7.88 -15.73
CA GLY A 228 -12.59 6.47 -16.11
C GLY A 228 -11.37 6.13 -16.98
N ASP A 229 -10.56 7.12 -17.38
CA ASP A 229 -9.44 6.94 -18.27
C ASP A 229 -8.11 6.84 -17.51
N ALA A 230 -7.36 5.76 -17.79
CA ALA A 230 -5.99 5.62 -17.33
C ALA A 230 -5.03 6.55 -18.09
N PRO A 231 -3.93 7.02 -17.46
CA PRO A 231 -2.85 7.70 -18.16
C PRO A 231 -2.31 6.88 -19.33
N ARG A 232 -1.80 7.57 -20.36
CA ARG A 232 -1.20 6.90 -21.51
C ARG A 232 -0.05 6.00 -21.07
N GLY A 233 -0.09 4.72 -21.44
CA GLY A 233 0.93 3.74 -21.07
C GLY A 233 0.60 2.95 -19.80
N HIS A 234 -0.49 3.30 -19.11
CA HIS A 234 -1.01 2.56 -17.96
C HIS A 234 -2.34 1.89 -18.31
N ASP A 235 -2.57 0.72 -17.71
CA ASP A 235 -3.85 0.03 -17.77
C ASP A 235 -4.70 0.49 -16.60
N ILE A 236 -6.03 0.37 -16.70
CA ILE A 236 -6.93 0.63 -15.56
C ILE A 236 -6.55 -0.31 -14.40
N PRO A 237 -6.25 0.21 -13.20
CA PRO A 237 -5.86 -0.58 -12.06
C PRO A 237 -7.04 -1.36 -11.50
N ASP A 238 -6.78 -2.55 -10.99
CA ASP A 238 -7.69 -3.24 -10.10
C ASP A 238 -7.49 -2.78 -8.64
N VAL A 239 -6.24 -2.47 -8.28
CA VAL A 239 -5.83 -2.03 -6.95
C VAL A 239 -4.86 -0.86 -7.07
N VAL A 240 -4.98 0.11 -6.18
CA VAL A 240 -4.03 1.22 -6.04
C VAL A 240 -3.40 1.14 -4.65
N VAL A 241 -2.08 1.32 -4.58
CA VAL A 241 -1.33 1.32 -3.31
C VAL A 241 -0.97 2.74 -2.96
N GLY A 242 -1.54 3.23 -1.87
CA GLY A 242 -1.40 4.63 -1.46
C GLY A 242 -1.29 4.80 0.06
N PRO A 243 -0.84 5.98 0.51
CA PRO A 243 -0.95 6.37 1.89
C PRO A 243 -2.40 6.64 2.29
N HIS A 244 -2.68 6.55 3.60
CA HIS A 244 -4.01 6.71 4.17
C HIS A 244 -4.55 8.15 4.16
N ASP A 245 -3.70 9.17 3.99
CA ASP A 245 -4.12 10.56 3.86
C ASP A 245 -4.93 10.84 2.58
N TRP A 246 -5.05 9.85 1.68
CA TRP A 246 -5.98 9.90 0.56
C TRP A 246 -7.45 9.62 0.93
N ILE A 247 -7.74 9.10 2.12
CA ILE A 247 -9.10 8.66 2.50
C ILE A 247 -10.12 9.76 2.34
N GLY A 248 -9.82 10.97 2.80
CA GLY A 248 -10.74 12.08 2.66
C GLY A 248 -11.16 12.30 1.21
N ARG A 249 -10.21 12.23 0.28
CA ARG A 249 -10.47 12.39 -1.16
C ARG A 249 -11.22 11.18 -1.74
N VAL A 250 -10.74 9.95 -1.52
CA VAL A 250 -11.39 8.75 -2.10
C VAL A 250 -12.78 8.49 -1.53
N ALA A 251 -13.06 8.97 -0.32
CA ALA A 251 -14.40 8.98 0.26
C ALA A 251 -15.33 9.94 -0.48
N LEU A 252 -14.87 11.16 -0.78
CA LEU A 252 -15.65 12.15 -1.54
C LEU A 252 -15.89 11.73 -2.99
N GLU A 253 -14.90 11.10 -3.62
CA GLU A 253 -14.98 10.60 -5.01
C GLU A 253 -15.76 9.28 -5.13
N GLU A 254 -16.00 8.59 -4.01
CA GLU A 254 -16.47 7.20 -3.96
C GLU A 254 -15.63 6.26 -4.86
N SER A 255 -14.34 6.57 -5.04
CA SER A 255 -13.50 5.92 -6.06
C SER A 255 -13.04 4.51 -5.69
N VAL A 256 -13.28 4.07 -4.46
CA VAL A 256 -12.83 2.79 -3.92
C VAL A 256 -13.95 2.04 -3.21
N VAL A 257 -13.87 0.70 -3.24
CA VAL A 257 -14.82 -0.16 -2.52
C VAL A 257 -14.29 -0.55 -1.15
N GLU A 258 -15.19 -0.65 -0.17
CA GLU A 258 -14.85 -1.24 1.13
C GLU A 258 -14.36 -2.68 0.92
N PRO A 259 -13.17 -3.05 1.42
CA PRO A 259 -12.64 -4.39 1.22
C PRO A 259 -13.45 -5.41 2.05
N PRO A 260 -13.97 -6.49 1.43
CA PRO A 260 -14.74 -7.48 2.15
C PRO A 260 -13.80 -8.38 2.97
N ILE A 261 -13.66 -8.06 4.26
CA ILE A 261 -12.75 -8.73 5.19
C ILE A 261 -13.51 -9.26 6.42
N SER A 262 -13.11 -10.40 6.97
CA SER A 262 -13.77 -11.00 8.12
C SER A 262 -13.36 -10.30 9.43
N ALA A 263 -14.26 -10.27 10.42
CA ALA A 263 -13.96 -9.73 11.75
C ALA A 263 -12.77 -10.44 12.41
N GLN A 264 -12.61 -11.75 12.17
CA GLN A 264 -11.44 -12.50 12.64
C GLN A 264 -10.14 -11.98 12.05
N ARG A 265 -10.11 -11.67 10.74
CA ARG A 265 -8.90 -11.13 10.10
C ARG A 265 -8.62 -9.70 10.56
N LEU A 266 -9.64 -8.88 10.72
CA LEU A 266 -9.49 -7.51 11.25
C LEU A 266 -8.81 -7.51 12.63
N ARG A 267 -9.17 -8.43 13.54
CA ARG A 267 -8.53 -8.57 14.85
C ARG A 267 -7.04 -8.92 14.83
N GLN A 268 -6.50 -9.32 13.67
CA GLN A 268 -5.07 -9.63 13.50
C GLN A 268 -4.27 -8.45 12.94
N ILE A 269 -4.94 -7.37 12.55
CA ILE A 269 -4.34 -6.14 12.03
C ILE A 269 -4.31 -5.11 13.16
N SER A 270 -3.23 -4.34 13.24
CA SER A 270 -3.08 -3.26 14.20
C SER A 270 -4.29 -2.30 14.17
N PRO A 271 -4.87 -1.96 15.33
CA PRO A 271 -5.94 -0.96 15.42
C PRO A 271 -5.51 0.38 14.84
N VAL A 272 -4.27 0.82 15.07
CA VAL A 272 -3.72 2.07 14.51
C VAL A 272 -3.77 2.07 12.98
N ALA A 273 -3.43 0.94 12.34
CA ALA A 273 -3.49 0.81 10.89
C ALA A 273 -4.94 0.76 10.35
N LEU A 274 -5.85 0.13 11.10
CA LEU A 274 -7.26 0.07 10.74
C LEU A 274 -7.93 1.43 10.88
N ASP A 275 -7.68 2.13 11.98
CA ASP A 275 -8.17 3.49 12.23
C ASP A 275 -7.62 4.45 11.17
N ALA A 276 -6.33 4.34 10.84
CA ALA A 276 -5.72 5.15 9.79
C ALA A 276 -6.40 4.97 8.43
N LEU A 277 -6.86 3.75 8.08
CA LEU A 277 -7.56 3.46 6.83
C LEU A 277 -9.10 3.51 6.90
N SER A 278 -9.64 3.98 8.03
CA SER A 278 -11.08 4.08 8.24
C SER A 278 -11.52 5.54 8.34
N ARG A 279 -12.76 5.80 7.94
CA ARG A 279 -13.43 7.08 8.15
C ARG A 279 -14.92 6.89 8.25
N ASP A 280 -15.56 7.58 9.20
CA ASP A 280 -17.02 7.51 9.44
C ASP A 280 -17.51 6.06 9.64
N GLY A 281 -16.65 5.23 10.23
CA GLY A 281 -16.91 3.81 10.39
C GLY A 281 -16.99 3.05 9.05
N ARG A 282 -16.25 3.46 8.01
CA ARG A 282 -16.03 2.64 6.81
C ARG A 282 -14.54 2.45 6.58
N LEU A 283 -14.11 1.22 6.28
CA LEU A 283 -12.73 0.90 5.89
C LEU A 283 -12.57 1.14 4.38
N TYR A 284 -11.54 1.89 3.98
CA TYR A 284 -11.32 2.27 2.57
C TYR A 284 -10.23 1.46 1.87
N GLY A 285 -9.39 0.77 2.63
CA GLY A 285 -8.34 -0.10 2.08
C GLY A 285 -7.85 -1.09 3.12
N ILE A 286 -7.20 -2.17 2.67
CA ILE A 286 -6.51 -3.08 3.58
C ILE A 286 -5.11 -2.53 3.88
N PRO A 287 -4.80 -2.21 5.14
CA PRO A 287 -3.48 -1.71 5.47
C PRO A 287 -2.44 -2.81 5.26
N TYR A 288 -1.21 -2.42 4.93
CA TYR A 288 -0.14 -3.39 4.72
C TYR A 288 1.19 -3.02 5.37
N VAL A 289 1.56 -1.74 5.42
CA VAL A 289 2.78 -1.27 6.11
C VAL A 289 2.54 0.04 6.83
N PHE A 290 3.25 0.20 7.93
CA PHE A 290 3.50 1.48 8.58
C PHE A 290 4.77 2.14 8.05
N ASP A 291 4.78 3.46 8.12
CA ASP A 291 5.94 4.32 7.95
C ASP A 291 5.97 5.31 9.13
N THR A 292 7.12 5.43 9.79
CA THR A 292 7.35 6.39 10.87
C THR A 292 8.83 6.75 10.93
N VAL A 293 9.16 7.88 11.55
CA VAL A 293 10.51 8.44 11.59
C VAL A 293 11.21 8.04 12.88
N ALA A 294 12.50 7.71 12.79
CA ALA A 294 13.36 7.44 13.92
C ALA A 294 14.75 8.04 13.68
N MET A 295 15.60 8.07 14.71
CA MET A 295 17.00 8.42 14.57
C MET A 295 17.84 7.15 14.38
N ILE A 296 18.67 7.17 13.35
CA ILE A 296 19.62 6.12 12.99
C ILE A 296 21.02 6.64 13.30
N ARG A 297 21.78 5.91 14.12
CA ARG A 297 23.18 6.21 14.46
C ARG A 297 24.11 5.29 13.67
N ASN A 298 25.15 5.87 13.07
CA ASN A 298 26.26 5.11 12.49
C ASN A 298 27.29 4.78 13.58
N ASN A 299 27.31 3.53 14.02
CA ASN A 299 28.15 3.08 15.13
C ASN A 299 29.66 3.13 14.79
N ALA A 300 30.03 3.10 13.51
CA ALA A 300 31.43 3.23 13.10
C ALA A 300 31.99 4.65 13.37
N LEU A 301 31.13 5.67 13.40
CA LEU A 301 31.54 7.06 13.62
C LEU A 301 31.47 7.45 15.10
N THR A 302 30.42 7.02 15.80
CA THR A 302 30.14 7.44 17.19
C THR A 302 30.60 6.42 18.24
N GLY A 303 30.88 5.18 17.82
CA GLY A 303 30.90 4.02 18.71
C GLY A 303 29.48 3.56 19.10
N PRO A 304 29.35 2.34 19.67
CA PRO A 304 28.11 1.86 20.25
C PRO A 304 27.85 2.53 21.61
N GLY A 305 26.58 2.58 22.04
CA GLY A 305 26.19 3.17 23.32
C GLY A 305 24.70 3.51 23.39
N PRO A 306 24.24 4.22 24.43
CA PRO A 306 22.88 4.75 24.49
C PRO A 306 22.66 5.80 23.39
N MET A 307 21.41 5.94 22.93
CA MET A 307 21.03 7.04 22.03
C MET A 307 21.05 8.37 22.81
N PRO A 308 21.43 9.50 22.17
CA PRO A 308 21.32 10.82 22.79
C PRO A 308 19.90 11.11 23.29
N ALA A 309 19.79 11.72 24.47
CA ALA A 309 18.50 12.04 25.08
C ALA A 309 17.88 13.35 24.58
N THR A 310 18.70 14.27 24.06
CA THR A 310 18.28 15.58 23.55
C THR A 310 18.83 15.83 22.15
N PHE A 311 18.13 16.63 21.36
CA PHE A 311 18.56 16.99 20.00
C PHE A 311 19.89 17.74 20.02
N ALA A 312 20.07 18.71 20.92
CA ALA A 312 21.34 19.40 21.11
C ALA A 312 22.48 18.44 21.47
N GLY A 313 22.20 17.43 22.31
CA GLY A 313 23.16 16.37 22.64
C GLY A 313 23.52 15.50 21.43
N ALA A 314 22.55 15.17 20.58
CA ALA A 314 22.80 14.43 19.33
C ALA A 314 23.68 15.24 18.36
N VAL A 315 23.40 16.53 18.20
CA VAL A 315 24.21 17.44 17.36
C VAL A 315 25.63 17.58 17.91
N ALA A 316 25.81 17.77 19.22
CA ALA A 316 27.13 17.84 19.83
C ALA A 316 27.93 16.54 19.63
N ALA A 317 27.31 15.39 19.92
CA ALA A 317 27.93 14.09 19.69
C ALA A 317 28.29 13.86 18.22
N GLY A 318 27.44 14.31 17.30
CA GLY A 318 27.70 14.24 15.85
C GLY A 318 28.89 15.11 15.44
N ARG A 319 28.96 16.36 15.92
CA ARG A 319 30.11 17.25 15.66
C ARG A 319 31.42 16.67 16.21
N ASP A 320 31.38 16.10 17.39
CA ASP A 320 32.55 15.46 18.01
C ASP A 320 32.99 14.21 17.26
N ALA A 321 32.04 13.39 16.80
CA ALA A 321 32.32 12.23 15.96
C ALA A 321 32.97 12.64 14.63
N LEU A 322 32.43 13.66 13.94
CA LEU A 322 33.04 14.18 12.70
C LEU A 322 34.47 14.68 12.93
N ARG A 323 34.68 15.49 13.97
CA ARG A 323 36.02 16.02 14.32
C ARG A 323 37.00 14.91 14.63
N SER A 324 36.60 13.93 15.44
CA SER A 324 37.46 12.82 15.88
C SER A 324 37.84 11.89 14.72
N ASN A 325 36.99 11.80 13.69
CA ASN A 325 37.26 11.03 12.48
C ASN A 325 37.88 11.88 11.35
N GLY A 326 38.16 13.18 11.58
CA GLY A 326 38.76 14.06 10.57
C GLY A 326 37.86 14.34 9.35
N ILE A 327 36.54 14.29 9.53
CA ILE A 327 35.57 14.51 8.45
C ILE A 327 35.16 15.99 8.45
N GLU A 328 35.66 16.75 7.48
CA GLU A 328 35.43 18.21 7.40
C GLU A 328 34.16 18.58 6.63
N ASP A 329 33.72 17.73 5.70
CA ASP A 329 32.59 17.98 4.80
C ASP A 329 31.33 17.19 5.20
N GLY A 330 31.22 16.81 6.47
CA GLY A 330 30.10 16.07 7.02
C GLY A 330 29.04 16.93 7.69
N VAL A 331 27.91 16.31 8.03
CA VAL A 331 26.84 16.93 8.83
C VAL A 331 26.64 16.16 10.12
N ALA A 332 26.54 16.85 11.25
CA ALA A 332 26.46 16.19 12.55
C ALA A 332 25.22 15.30 12.69
N LEU A 333 24.11 15.74 12.09
CA LEU A 333 22.86 15.01 12.00
C LEU A 333 22.24 15.33 10.64
N ALA A 334 22.07 14.30 9.81
CA ALA A 334 21.35 14.41 8.55
C ALA A 334 19.84 14.41 8.83
N LEU A 335 19.18 15.53 8.57
CA LEU A 335 17.72 15.66 8.59
C LEU A 335 17.30 16.36 7.30
N GLN A 336 16.50 15.67 6.50
CA GLN A 336 16.04 16.22 5.23
C GLN A 336 15.00 17.33 5.44
N VAL A 337 15.13 18.40 4.66
CA VAL A 337 14.19 19.53 4.56
C VAL A 337 13.92 19.76 3.07
N GLY A 338 14.89 20.34 2.35
CA GLY A 338 14.84 20.48 0.90
C GLY A 338 14.33 21.85 0.44
N ALA A 339 15.02 22.39 -0.56
CA ALA A 339 14.66 23.64 -1.21
C ALA A 339 13.36 23.50 -2.04
N PRO A 340 12.69 24.64 -2.34
CA PRO A 340 11.52 24.65 -3.21
C PRO A 340 11.76 23.94 -4.55
N ASP A 341 10.82 23.08 -4.93
CA ASP A 341 10.77 22.46 -6.25
C ASP A 341 9.99 23.32 -7.27
N ALA A 342 9.99 22.92 -8.54
CA ALA A 342 9.31 23.64 -9.62
C ALA A 342 7.79 23.74 -9.45
N ASN A 343 7.20 22.93 -8.56
CA ASN A 343 5.77 22.93 -8.24
C ASN A 343 5.46 23.74 -6.97
N GLY A 344 6.46 24.40 -6.38
CA GLY A 344 6.31 25.19 -5.16
C GLY A 344 6.19 24.34 -3.88
N ASN A 345 6.53 23.05 -3.93
CA ASN A 345 6.69 22.26 -2.71
C ASN A 345 8.06 22.58 -2.09
N ALA A 346 8.13 22.77 -0.78
CA ALA A 346 9.37 23.01 -0.05
C ALA A 346 9.30 22.38 1.34
N GLY A 347 10.47 22.14 1.95
CA GLY A 347 10.57 21.53 3.28
C GLY A 347 10.19 20.05 3.33
N ASP A 348 10.38 19.44 4.51
CA ASP A 348 9.97 18.06 4.76
C ASP A 348 9.39 17.93 6.18
N PRO A 349 8.16 18.41 6.36
CA PRO A 349 7.56 18.52 7.68
C PRO A 349 7.29 17.17 8.32
N TYR A 350 7.23 16.07 7.55
CA TYR A 350 7.09 14.73 8.08
C TYR A 350 8.34 14.26 8.84
N HIS A 351 9.54 14.58 8.33
CA HIS A 351 10.81 14.23 9.00
C HIS A 351 11.17 15.19 10.13
N LEU A 352 10.84 16.48 9.98
CA LEU A 352 11.04 17.49 11.01
C LEU A 352 10.02 17.34 12.15
N TRP A 353 8.88 16.70 11.90
CA TRP A 353 7.75 16.59 12.84
C TRP A 353 8.12 16.25 14.29
N PRO A 354 9.01 15.27 14.56
CA PRO A 354 9.36 14.93 15.94
C PRO A 354 10.02 16.11 16.68
N LEU A 355 10.82 16.92 15.98
CA LEU A 355 11.39 18.15 16.56
C LEU A 355 10.29 19.19 16.76
N PHE A 356 9.48 19.45 15.73
CA PHE A 356 8.43 20.47 15.80
C PHE A 356 7.42 20.20 16.93
N SER A 357 6.96 18.95 17.06
CA SER A 357 6.07 18.52 18.15
C SER A 357 6.73 18.64 19.53
N SER A 358 8.02 18.32 19.66
CA SER A 358 8.75 18.48 20.93
C SER A 358 8.86 19.93 21.38
N LEU A 359 8.78 20.88 20.44
CA LEU A 359 8.80 22.33 20.69
C LEU A 359 7.40 22.89 21.01
N GLY A 360 6.36 22.06 21.04
CA GLY A 360 4.97 22.50 21.25
C GLY A 360 4.19 22.82 19.97
N GLY A 361 4.79 22.56 18.81
CA GLY A 361 4.12 22.68 17.51
C GLY A 361 2.97 21.68 17.39
N SER A 362 1.91 22.08 16.69
CA SER A 362 0.73 21.24 16.42
C SER A 362 0.38 21.27 14.93
N PHE A 363 -0.36 20.28 14.43
CA PHE A 363 -0.76 20.25 13.02
C PHE A 363 -2.04 21.06 12.89
N PHE A 364 -1.92 22.38 13.02
CA PHE A 364 -3.07 23.31 13.02
C PHE A 364 -4.15 22.94 14.05
N GLY A 365 -3.73 22.56 15.26
CA GLY A 365 -4.63 22.13 16.32
C GLY A 365 -5.07 20.68 16.25
N TYR A 366 -4.49 19.86 15.37
CA TYR A 366 -4.80 18.43 15.32
C TYR A 366 -4.60 17.76 16.68
N ARG A 367 -5.63 17.03 17.09
CA ARG A 367 -5.62 16.13 18.24
C ARG A 367 -5.55 14.70 17.78
N GLU A 368 -5.13 13.81 18.68
CA GLU A 368 -5.23 12.37 18.45
C GLU A 368 -6.62 12.00 17.91
N PRO A 369 -6.67 11.25 16.80
CA PRO A 369 -7.94 10.90 16.19
C PRO A 369 -8.75 10.05 17.17
N GLY A 370 -10.08 10.22 17.13
CA GLY A 370 -10.97 9.24 17.73
C GLY A 370 -10.87 7.90 17.00
N HIS A 371 -11.45 6.86 17.60
CA HIS A 371 -11.64 5.58 16.89
C HIS A 371 -12.28 5.79 15.51
N TYR A 372 -11.82 5.04 14.51
CA TYR A 372 -12.29 5.11 13.12
C TYR A 372 -12.00 6.42 12.37
N GLY A 373 -10.84 7.03 12.63
CA GLY A 373 -10.29 8.11 11.80
C GLY A 373 -11.06 9.44 11.92
N GLU A 374 -11.73 9.67 13.05
CA GLU A 374 -12.35 10.97 13.35
C GLU A 374 -11.26 11.99 13.71
N ASP A 375 -10.66 12.63 12.71
CA ASP A 375 -9.72 13.73 12.93
C ASP A 375 -10.43 14.90 13.64
N LYS A 376 -9.83 15.39 14.74
CA LYS A 376 -10.35 16.48 15.57
C LYS A 376 -9.32 17.59 15.65
N PHE A 377 -9.80 18.84 15.59
CA PHE A 377 -8.96 20.03 15.63
C PHE A 377 -9.44 20.98 16.73
N ASP A 378 -8.51 21.56 17.47
CA ASP A 378 -8.76 22.59 18.49
C ASP A 378 -8.88 23.98 17.88
N ASP A 379 -9.58 24.87 18.59
CA ASP A 379 -9.68 26.28 18.22
C ASP A 379 -8.31 26.94 18.10
N ILE A 380 -8.14 27.81 17.09
CA ILE A 380 -6.87 28.51 16.83
C ILE A 380 -6.33 29.24 18.05
N SER A 381 -7.19 29.77 18.92
CA SER A 381 -6.76 30.46 20.13
C SER A 381 -5.97 29.56 21.10
N LEU A 382 -6.20 28.25 21.07
CA LEU A 382 -5.58 27.28 21.98
C LEU A 382 -4.19 26.83 21.52
N TRP A 383 -3.94 26.76 20.21
CA TRP A 383 -2.70 26.18 19.67
C TRP A 383 -1.81 27.17 18.92
N ARG A 384 -2.32 28.31 18.45
CA ARG A 384 -1.53 29.30 17.71
C ARG A 384 -0.29 29.78 18.47
N PRO A 385 -0.35 30.10 19.78
CA PRO A 385 0.84 30.58 20.49
C PRO A 385 2.00 29.58 20.46
N SER A 386 1.75 28.30 20.73
CA SER A 386 2.80 27.26 20.74
C SER A 386 3.28 26.90 19.34
N PHE A 387 2.39 26.93 18.34
CA PHE A 387 2.75 26.76 16.94
C PHE A 387 3.72 27.83 16.45
N VAL A 388 3.43 29.10 16.77
CA VAL A 388 4.30 30.23 16.42
C VAL A 388 5.65 30.15 17.15
N ASP A 389 5.63 29.85 18.45
CA ASP A 389 6.85 29.69 19.24
C ASP A 389 7.75 28.57 18.71
N ALA A 390 7.17 27.42 18.36
CA ALA A 390 7.90 26.30 17.79
C ALA A 390 8.63 26.66 16.48
N PHE A 391 8.00 27.44 15.60
CA PHE A 391 8.65 27.91 14.37
C PHE A 391 9.72 28.97 14.62
N VAL A 392 9.53 29.86 15.59
CA VAL A 392 10.57 30.82 15.99
C VAL A 392 11.82 30.09 16.50
N ARG A 393 11.64 29.04 17.32
CA ARG A 393 12.73 28.19 17.80
C ARG A 393 13.39 27.38 16.69
N LEU A 394 12.62 26.86 15.74
CA LEU A 394 13.18 26.21 14.54
C LEU A 394 14.06 27.17 13.72
N ALA A 395 13.66 28.43 13.59
CA ALA A 395 14.46 29.43 12.87
C ALA A 395 15.86 29.64 13.47
N GLU A 396 16.02 29.44 14.78
CA GLU A 396 17.33 29.51 15.46
C GLU A 396 18.26 28.39 14.98
N LEU A 397 17.72 27.18 14.80
CA LEU A 397 18.47 26.01 14.28
C LEU A 397 18.91 26.19 12.82
N GLY A 398 18.14 26.95 12.04
CA GLY A 398 18.55 27.35 10.68
C GLY A 398 19.66 28.40 10.72
N ARG A 399 19.50 29.42 11.57
CA ARG A 399 20.44 30.55 11.68
C ARG A 399 21.83 30.14 12.17
N ASP A 400 21.91 29.20 13.10
CA ASP A 400 23.19 28.71 13.63
C ASP A 400 23.81 27.58 12.77
N GLY A 401 23.14 27.20 11.68
CA GLY A 401 23.57 26.17 10.75
C GLY A 401 23.44 24.74 11.28
N THR A 402 22.76 24.52 12.41
CA THR A 402 22.47 23.18 12.93
C THR A 402 21.59 22.39 11.98
N LEU A 403 20.59 23.03 11.37
CA LEU A 403 19.77 22.47 10.30
C LEU A 403 19.99 23.27 9.01
N SER A 404 20.18 22.55 7.90
CA SER A 404 20.27 23.18 6.58
C SER A 404 18.92 23.06 5.86
N PRO A 405 18.26 24.17 5.49
CA PRO A 405 17.01 24.12 4.73
C PRO A 405 17.21 23.54 3.32
N LYS A 406 18.45 23.52 2.82
CA LYS A 406 18.77 23.03 1.47
C LYS A 406 19.08 21.54 1.44
N LEU A 407 19.29 20.89 2.59
CA LEU A 407 19.62 19.47 2.66
C LEU A 407 18.43 18.64 2.18
N GLY A 408 18.51 18.15 0.95
CA GLY A 408 17.45 17.36 0.32
C GLY A 408 17.52 15.88 0.71
N ARG A 409 16.43 15.14 0.42
CA ARG A 409 16.33 13.70 0.67
C ARG A 409 17.51 12.89 0.12
N ALA A 410 17.84 13.09 -1.15
CA ALA A 410 18.90 12.32 -1.81
C ALA A 410 20.27 12.59 -1.17
N GLU A 411 20.55 13.84 -0.84
CA GLU A 411 21.79 14.27 -0.19
C GLU A 411 21.89 13.73 1.24
N ALA A 412 20.83 13.85 2.04
CA ALA A 412 20.80 13.33 3.42
C ALA A 412 21.07 11.81 3.47
N VAL A 413 20.47 11.05 2.56
CA VAL A 413 20.73 9.62 2.42
C VAL A 413 22.19 9.36 2.00
N SER A 414 22.72 10.11 1.02
CA SER A 414 24.09 9.94 0.55
C SER A 414 25.10 10.19 1.66
N LEU A 415 24.97 11.32 2.38
CA LEU A 415 25.84 11.70 3.48
C LEU A 415 25.93 10.59 4.55
N PHE A 416 24.80 9.99 4.92
CA PHE A 416 24.79 8.89 5.88
C PHE A 416 25.45 7.63 5.33
N LEU A 417 25.09 7.22 4.10
CA LEU A 417 25.62 6.00 3.47
C LEU A 417 27.12 6.07 3.15
N GLU A 418 27.66 7.29 3.00
CA GLU A 418 29.08 7.58 2.77
C GLU A 418 29.87 7.74 4.07
N GLY A 419 29.23 7.62 5.23
CA GLY A 419 29.91 7.80 6.52
C GLY A 419 30.26 9.26 6.83
N ARG A 420 29.51 10.21 6.28
CA ARG A 420 29.66 11.67 6.49
C ARG A 420 28.55 12.27 7.35
N ALA A 421 27.67 11.42 7.90
CA ALA A 421 26.68 11.81 8.91
C ALA A 421 26.64 10.77 10.04
N PRO A 422 27.03 11.11 11.28
CA PRO A 422 26.97 10.21 12.43
C PRO A 422 25.54 9.84 12.82
N PHE A 423 24.59 10.75 12.65
CA PHE A 423 23.18 10.54 12.89
C PHE A 423 22.36 10.86 11.64
N PHE A 424 21.27 10.13 11.43
CA PHE A 424 20.34 10.33 10.33
C PHE A 424 18.90 10.14 10.82
N VAL A 425 18.06 11.14 10.62
CA VAL A 425 16.63 11.07 10.96
C VAL A 425 15.86 10.66 9.70
N CYS A 426 15.35 9.43 9.70
CA CYS A 426 14.68 8.86 8.54
C CYS A 426 13.73 7.74 8.96
N SER A 427 12.79 7.42 8.08
CA SER A 427 11.98 6.23 8.23
C SER A 427 12.74 4.94 7.86
N SER A 428 12.14 3.80 8.20
CA SER A 428 12.68 2.45 7.95
C SER A 428 13.02 2.19 6.47
N ARG A 429 12.53 3.03 5.54
CA ARG A 429 12.89 2.99 4.11
C ARG A 429 14.40 3.02 3.85
N ALA A 430 15.18 3.67 4.72
CA ALA A 430 16.63 3.78 4.53
C ALA A 430 17.35 2.47 4.85
N LEU A 431 16.74 1.60 5.65
CA LEU A 431 17.40 0.39 6.17
C LEU A 431 17.81 -0.58 5.06
N SER A 432 17.10 -0.61 3.93
CA SER A 432 17.49 -1.44 2.78
C SER A 432 18.85 -1.01 2.22
N ALA A 433 19.04 0.30 2.00
CA ALA A 433 20.29 0.85 1.50
C ALA A 433 21.43 0.74 2.52
N ILE A 434 21.12 0.95 3.81
CA ILE A 434 22.08 0.79 4.92
C ILE A 434 22.59 -0.65 5.00
N ARG A 435 21.69 -1.64 4.91
CA ARG A 435 22.04 -3.07 4.88
C ARG A 435 22.86 -3.43 3.65
N ALA A 436 22.51 -2.90 2.48
CA ALA A 436 23.27 -3.12 1.26
C ALA A 436 24.71 -2.59 1.34
N ARG A 437 24.96 -1.59 2.20
CA ARG A 437 26.30 -1.06 2.51
C ARG A 437 26.97 -1.73 3.72
N ASN A 438 26.31 -2.71 4.36
CA ASN A 438 26.79 -3.39 5.57
C ASN A 438 27.17 -2.42 6.71
N LEU A 439 26.45 -1.31 6.84
CA LEU A 439 26.72 -0.35 7.93
C LEU A 439 26.20 -0.90 9.25
N ASP A 440 27.04 -0.81 10.28
CA ASP A 440 26.65 -1.07 11.67
C ASP A 440 25.88 0.14 12.22
N VAL A 441 24.59 -0.05 12.51
CA VAL A 441 23.71 1.03 12.94
C VAL A 441 22.90 0.64 14.17
N THR A 442 22.58 1.66 14.97
CA THR A 442 21.58 1.57 16.03
C THR A 442 20.42 2.51 15.69
N VAL A 443 19.20 2.04 15.87
CA VAL A 443 17.99 2.85 15.69
C VAL A 443 17.39 3.13 17.06
N GLY A 444 16.82 4.32 17.24
CA GLY A 444 16.12 4.71 18.45
C GLY A 444 15.23 5.92 18.21
N PRO A 445 14.52 6.39 19.25
CA PRO A 445 13.63 7.53 19.12
C PRO A 445 14.39 8.78 18.68
N VAL A 446 13.72 9.65 17.93
CA VAL A 446 14.24 11.01 17.70
C VAL A 446 14.23 11.74 19.03
N PRO A 447 15.36 12.33 19.46
CA PRO A 447 15.40 13.04 20.73
C PRO A 447 14.67 14.38 20.65
N ALA A 448 14.14 14.84 21.78
CA ALA A 448 13.42 16.11 21.86
C ALA A 448 14.35 17.31 21.62
N ALA A 449 13.86 18.29 20.86
CA ALA A 449 14.47 19.61 20.71
C ALA A 449 13.87 20.65 21.67
N GLY A 450 12.67 20.40 22.17
CA GLY A 450 12.02 21.18 23.22
C GLY A 450 11.74 20.39 24.49
N GLU A 451 10.77 20.88 25.25
CA GLU A 451 10.41 20.41 26.59
C GLU A 451 9.45 19.22 26.55
N LEU A 452 8.76 19.03 25.42
CA LEU A 452 7.82 17.92 25.22
C LEU A 452 8.54 16.73 24.56
N PRO A 453 8.04 15.49 24.76
CA PRO A 453 8.53 14.35 24.02
C PRO A 453 8.42 14.58 22.50
N ALA A 454 9.45 14.17 21.75
CA ALA A 454 9.36 14.12 20.29
C ALA A 454 8.37 13.02 19.88
N ARG A 455 7.32 13.39 19.15
CA ARG A 455 6.25 12.46 18.76
C ARG A 455 6.21 12.32 17.24
N PRO A 456 6.88 11.32 16.62
CA PRO A 456 6.75 11.09 15.20
C PRO A 456 5.31 10.72 14.82
N LEU A 457 4.91 11.08 13.61
CA LEU A 457 3.66 10.60 13.04
C LEU A 457 3.82 9.19 12.48
N VAL A 458 2.74 8.43 12.55
CA VAL A 458 2.60 7.14 11.91
C VAL A 458 1.75 7.32 10.67
N SER A 459 2.32 6.95 9.53
CA SER A 459 1.60 6.84 8.27
C SER A 459 1.36 5.39 7.95
N THR A 460 0.14 5.07 7.53
CA THR A 460 -0.20 3.73 7.04
C THR A 460 -0.39 3.77 5.53
N TYR A 461 0.13 2.76 4.83
CA TYR A 461 -0.18 2.52 3.43
C TYR A 461 -1.15 1.35 3.29
N GLY A 462 -2.08 1.49 2.36
CA GLY A 462 -3.13 0.52 2.10
C GLY A 462 -3.22 0.07 0.66
N PHE A 463 -3.83 -1.09 0.47
CA PHE A 463 -4.36 -1.54 -0.80
C PHE A 463 -5.80 -1.05 -0.95
N PHE A 464 -6.01 -0.07 -1.83
CA PHE A 464 -7.31 0.45 -2.21
C PHE A 464 -7.84 -0.31 -3.42
N ILE A 465 -9.04 -0.86 -3.33
CA ILE A 465 -9.67 -1.58 -4.44
C ILE A 465 -10.44 -0.56 -5.27
N TYR A 466 -10.01 -0.31 -6.51
CA TYR A 466 -10.66 0.67 -7.38
C TYR A 466 -12.07 0.21 -7.76
N GLN A 467 -13.07 1.09 -7.65
CA GLN A 467 -14.46 0.71 -7.95
C GLN A 467 -14.66 0.31 -9.42
N GLY A 468 -13.89 0.90 -10.34
CA GLY A 468 -13.91 0.60 -11.77
C GLY A 468 -12.97 -0.53 -12.19
N ALA A 469 -12.49 -1.34 -11.24
CA ALA A 469 -11.58 -2.46 -11.52
C ALA A 469 -12.13 -3.40 -12.61
N GLN A 470 -11.28 -3.82 -13.54
CA GLN A 470 -11.67 -4.73 -14.62
C GLN A 470 -12.20 -6.07 -14.09
N SER A 471 -11.67 -6.51 -12.94
CA SER A 471 -12.13 -7.69 -12.23
C SER A 471 -12.23 -7.43 -10.72
N LEU A 472 -13.17 -6.57 -10.34
CA LEU A 472 -13.48 -6.22 -8.94
C LEU A 472 -13.51 -7.42 -7.96
N PRO A 473 -14.12 -8.57 -8.29
CA PRO A 473 -14.18 -9.73 -7.37
C PRO A 473 -12.82 -10.38 -7.15
N ALA A 474 -11.95 -10.39 -8.16
CA ALA A 474 -10.60 -10.92 -8.02
C ALA A 474 -9.66 -9.92 -7.32
N ALA A 475 -9.89 -8.61 -7.49
CA ALA A 475 -9.20 -7.57 -6.71
C ALA A 475 -9.50 -7.71 -5.21
N ARG A 476 -10.79 -7.90 -4.87
CA ARG A 476 -11.26 -8.20 -3.51
C ARG A 476 -10.67 -9.50 -2.97
N ASP A 477 -10.61 -10.54 -3.80
CA ASP A 477 -9.96 -11.80 -3.41
C ASP A 477 -8.49 -11.58 -3.04
N LEU A 478 -7.72 -11.00 -3.97
CA LEU A 478 -6.31 -10.70 -3.77
C LEU A 478 -6.06 -9.88 -2.51
N VAL A 479 -6.80 -8.78 -2.33
CA VAL A 479 -6.57 -7.84 -1.23
C VAL A 479 -7.01 -8.43 0.11
N SER A 480 -8.24 -8.94 0.21
CA SER A 480 -8.79 -9.37 1.49
C SER A 480 -8.36 -10.77 1.91
N SER A 481 -8.04 -11.68 0.99
CA SER A 481 -7.62 -13.05 1.34
C SER A 481 -6.14 -13.28 1.28
N TYR A 482 -5.43 -12.72 0.30
CA TYR A 482 -4.00 -13.00 0.14
C TYR A 482 -3.12 -11.95 0.83
N LEU A 483 -3.38 -10.66 0.58
CA LEU A 483 -2.55 -9.57 1.08
C LEU A 483 -2.79 -9.20 2.55
N SER A 484 -3.96 -9.51 3.10
CA SER A 484 -4.29 -9.23 4.52
C SER A 484 -3.62 -10.17 5.52
N GLN A 485 -2.98 -11.26 5.07
CA GLN A 485 -2.43 -12.30 5.94
C GLN A 485 -1.12 -11.84 6.63
N PRO A 486 -0.84 -12.27 7.87
CA PRO A 486 0.45 -12.03 8.52
C PRO A 486 1.67 -12.45 7.69
N ARG A 487 1.53 -13.55 6.95
CA ARG A 487 2.57 -14.04 6.03
C ARG A 487 2.91 -13.02 4.94
N ALA A 488 1.93 -12.29 4.41
CA ALA A 488 2.18 -11.26 3.40
C ALA A 488 3.02 -10.12 4.00
N GLY A 489 2.73 -9.69 5.23
CA GLY A 489 3.54 -8.73 5.97
C GLY A 489 4.99 -9.19 6.14
N LEU A 490 5.20 -10.44 6.57
CA LEU A 490 6.55 -11.02 6.72
C LEU A 490 7.30 -11.14 5.39
N ASP A 491 6.63 -11.59 4.32
CA ASP A 491 7.26 -11.76 3.02
C ASP A 491 7.60 -10.41 2.36
N LEU A 492 6.76 -9.39 2.53
CA LEU A 492 7.05 -8.03 2.07
C LEU A 492 8.19 -7.39 2.88
N ASN A 493 8.20 -7.57 4.20
CA ASN A 493 9.29 -7.10 5.07
C ASN A 493 10.67 -7.65 4.67
N ARG A 494 10.72 -8.91 4.23
CA ARG A 494 11.96 -9.54 3.73
C ARG A 494 12.49 -8.89 2.46
N ILE A 495 11.62 -8.34 1.62
CA ILE A 495 12.00 -7.66 0.38
C ILE A 495 12.43 -6.22 0.69
N GLN A 496 11.65 -5.54 1.53
CA GLN A 496 11.93 -4.19 1.97
C GLN A 496 11.63 -4.10 3.47
N PRO A 497 12.59 -3.66 4.33
CA PRO A 497 12.48 -3.70 5.78
C PRO A 497 11.54 -2.62 6.35
N LEU A 498 10.29 -2.63 5.91
CA LEU A 498 9.20 -1.80 6.41
C LEU A 498 8.47 -2.54 7.54
N VAL A 499 7.84 -1.77 8.42
CA VAL A 499 7.04 -2.32 9.52
C VAL A 499 5.70 -2.82 8.96
N PRO A 500 5.37 -4.13 9.06
CA PRO A 500 4.06 -4.62 8.64
C PRO A 500 2.99 -4.18 9.63
N VAL A 501 1.71 -4.35 9.27
CA VAL A 501 0.58 -3.97 10.13
C VAL A 501 -0.06 -5.14 10.86
N GLN A 502 0.29 -6.37 10.52
CA GLN A 502 -0.25 -7.56 11.19
C GLN A 502 0.49 -7.79 12.51
N GLU A 503 -0.25 -7.93 13.61
CA GLU A 503 0.29 -8.01 14.96
C GLU A 503 1.31 -9.14 15.12
N GLU A 504 1.00 -10.33 14.60
CA GLU A 504 1.92 -11.47 14.61
C GLU A 504 3.22 -11.18 13.85
N ALA A 505 3.13 -10.50 12.71
CA ALA A 505 4.29 -10.14 11.91
C ALA A 505 5.14 -9.08 12.60
N MET A 506 4.51 -8.08 13.22
CA MET A 506 5.18 -7.05 14.02
C MET A 506 5.95 -7.68 15.19
N SER A 507 5.33 -8.55 15.97
CA SER A 507 5.99 -9.22 17.10
C SER A 507 7.15 -10.10 16.63
N THR A 508 6.97 -10.86 15.54
CA THR A 508 8.04 -11.68 14.96
C THR A 508 9.25 -10.84 14.51
N ILE A 509 9.01 -9.65 13.97
CA ILE A 509 10.08 -8.75 13.51
C ILE A 509 10.78 -8.09 14.70
N ALA A 510 10.02 -7.60 15.68
CA ALA A 510 10.57 -6.96 16.88
C ALA A 510 11.54 -7.89 17.63
N GLU A 511 11.25 -9.19 17.67
CA GLU A 511 12.12 -10.20 18.29
C GLU A 511 13.41 -10.49 17.50
N ARG A 512 13.36 -10.37 16.17
CA ARG A 512 14.44 -10.86 15.28
C ARG A 512 15.33 -9.76 14.73
N ASP A 513 14.86 -8.53 14.72
CA ASP A 513 15.50 -7.40 14.04
C ASP A 513 15.58 -6.22 14.99
N ALA A 514 16.65 -6.19 15.79
CA ALA A 514 16.89 -5.12 16.77
C ALA A 514 17.02 -3.72 16.12
N VAL A 515 17.34 -3.64 14.83
CA VAL A 515 17.40 -2.38 14.08
C VAL A 515 16.01 -1.90 13.68
N LEU A 516 15.10 -2.82 13.33
CA LEU A 516 13.72 -2.47 12.95
C LEU A 516 12.78 -2.37 14.15
N SER A 517 13.09 -3.05 15.27
CA SER A 517 12.26 -3.10 16.48
C SER A 517 11.81 -1.72 17.01
N PRO A 518 12.68 -0.68 17.09
CA PRO A 518 12.25 0.65 17.53
C PRO A 518 11.19 1.28 16.62
N TYR A 519 11.20 0.98 15.31
CA TYR A 519 10.12 1.42 14.43
C TYR A 519 8.82 0.65 14.71
N VAL A 520 8.90 -0.65 15.01
CA VAL A 520 7.73 -1.45 15.38
C VAL A 520 7.07 -0.86 16.62
N ASP A 521 7.85 -0.58 17.66
CA ASP A 521 7.35 -0.04 18.93
C ASP A 521 6.66 1.32 18.73
N GLN A 522 7.26 2.22 17.94
CA GLN A 522 6.66 3.52 17.62
C GLN A 522 5.33 3.40 16.86
N CYS A 523 5.16 2.35 16.05
CA CYS A 523 3.94 2.15 15.26
C CYS A 523 2.77 1.56 16.05
N ARG A 524 3.01 0.91 17.21
CA ARG A 524 1.95 0.25 17.99
C ARG A 524 0.93 1.22 18.54
N ASP A 525 1.40 2.36 19.04
CA ASP A 525 0.58 3.39 19.72
C ASP A 525 0.88 4.81 19.20
N GLY A 526 1.46 4.91 18.00
CA GLY A 526 1.91 6.19 17.46
C GLY A 526 0.77 7.10 16.98
N LEU A 527 1.05 8.40 16.93
CA LEU A 527 0.09 9.41 16.49
C LEU A 527 -0.16 9.25 14.98
N ILE A 528 -1.35 8.82 14.61
CA ILE A 528 -1.76 8.67 13.20
C ILE A 528 -1.71 10.05 12.52
N MET A 529 -1.19 10.09 11.31
CA MET A 529 -1.22 11.29 10.48
C MET A 529 -2.67 11.64 10.09
N PRO A 530 -3.08 12.92 10.11
CA PRO A 530 -4.44 13.27 9.70
C PRO A 530 -4.71 12.95 8.22
N SER A 531 -5.98 12.68 7.87
CA SER A 531 -6.38 12.13 6.55
C SER A 531 -7.57 12.84 5.86
N ARG A 532 -7.85 14.09 6.27
CA ARG A 532 -8.87 14.94 5.61
C ARG A 532 -8.50 15.31 4.16
N PRO A 533 -9.48 15.65 3.30
CA PRO A 533 -9.22 16.02 1.89
C PRO A 533 -8.17 17.12 1.72
N GLU A 534 -8.13 18.08 2.65
CA GLU A 534 -7.27 19.26 2.64
C GLU A 534 -5.83 18.99 3.09
N MET A 535 -5.52 17.75 3.51
CA MET A 535 -4.23 17.42 4.13
C MET A 535 -3.04 17.67 3.22
N ARG A 536 -3.16 17.42 1.91
CA ARG A 536 -2.05 17.71 0.98
C ARG A 536 -1.68 19.19 0.98
N GLU A 537 -2.68 20.08 0.94
CA GLU A 537 -2.45 21.52 0.99
C GLU A 537 -1.91 21.96 2.36
N ALA A 538 -2.39 21.34 3.44
CA ALA A 538 -1.92 21.62 4.80
C ALA A 538 -0.45 21.23 4.99
N TRP A 539 -0.04 20.06 4.49
CA TRP A 539 1.36 19.61 4.49
C TRP A 539 2.25 20.54 3.67
N GLN A 540 1.79 20.97 2.49
CA GLN A 540 2.54 21.92 1.67
C GLN A 540 2.69 23.29 2.34
N LEU A 541 1.65 23.78 3.03
CA LEU A 541 1.72 25.03 3.80
C LEU A 541 2.74 24.92 4.93
N LEU A 542 2.71 23.82 5.68
CA LEU A 542 3.63 23.58 6.78
C LEU A 542 5.09 23.47 6.27
N GLY A 543 5.33 22.71 5.20
CA GLY A 543 6.66 22.54 4.61
C GLY A 543 7.24 23.83 4.03
N ARG A 544 6.41 24.66 3.37
CA ARG A 544 6.86 25.99 2.93
C ARG A 544 7.25 26.88 4.11
N THR A 545 6.45 26.89 5.17
CA THR A 545 6.71 27.68 6.38
C THR A 545 8.01 27.21 7.04
N GLU A 546 8.18 25.90 7.20
CA GLU A 546 9.42 25.26 7.66
C GLU A 546 10.64 25.74 6.87
N TYR A 547 10.60 25.61 5.55
CA TYR A 547 11.72 26.03 4.71
C TYR A 547 12.03 27.52 4.90
N GLN A 548 11.00 28.38 4.86
CA GLN A 548 11.18 29.83 4.96
C GLN A 548 11.79 30.26 6.30
N VAL A 549 11.35 29.68 7.42
CA VAL A 549 11.91 30.04 8.74
C VAL A 549 13.33 29.53 8.91
N LEU A 550 13.65 28.35 8.38
CA LEU A 550 15.01 27.79 8.41
C LEU A 550 15.97 28.54 7.47
N ALA A 551 15.47 29.01 6.32
CA ALA A 551 16.23 29.79 5.35
C ALA A 551 16.42 31.26 5.75
N GLY A 552 15.61 31.77 6.68
CA GLY A 552 15.63 33.17 7.06
C GLY A 552 14.97 34.08 6.01
N ASP A 553 14.00 33.57 5.27
CA ASP A 553 13.31 34.27 4.17
C ASP A 553 12.25 35.30 4.67
N GLY A 554 12.33 35.71 5.94
CA GLY A 554 11.42 36.66 6.56
C GLY A 554 11.49 36.64 8.09
N ASP A 555 10.63 37.44 8.73
CA ASP A 555 10.46 37.37 10.19
C ASP A 555 9.74 36.06 10.57
N PRO A 556 10.36 35.18 11.38
CA PRO A 556 9.81 33.84 11.63
C PRO A 556 8.48 33.86 12.38
N ARG A 557 8.25 34.87 13.23
CA ARG A 557 6.98 35.02 13.94
C ARG A 557 5.87 35.39 12.98
N ALA A 558 6.08 36.40 12.13
CA ALA A 558 5.11 36.81 11.11
C ALA A 558 4.78 35.68 10.12
N LEU A 559 5.79 34.94 9.65
CA LEU A 559 5.59 33.78 8.78
C LEU A 559 4.74 32.70 9.45
N ALA A 560 5.05 32.35 10.71
CA ALA A 560 4.30 31.35 11.45
C ALA A 560 2.88 31.80 11.81
N GLU A 561 2.65 33.09 12.10
CA GLU A 561 1.31 33.65 12.35
C GLU A 561 0.43 33.62 11.09
N ALA A 562 1.02 33.92 9.93
CA ALA A 562 0.34 33.80 8.64
C ALA A 562 0.00 32.34 8.34
N ALA A 563 0.95 31.42 8.56
CA ALA A 563 0.73 29.99 8.37
C ALA A 563 -0.34 29.43 9.31
N ALA A 564 -0.38 29.85 10.58
CA ALA A 564 -1.41 29.44 11.53
C ALA A 564 -2.80 29.89 11.07
N THR A 565 -2.93 31.14 10.61
CA THR A 565 -4.19 31.68 10.07
C THR A 565 -4.62 30.92 8.82
N ALA A 566 -3.72 30.76 7.84
CA ALA A 566 -4.01 30.07 6.60
C ALA A 566 -4.38 28.59 6.81
N GLY A 567 -3.68 27.89 7.72
CA GLY A 567 -4.01 26.51 8.08
C GLY A 567 -5.35 26.40 8.80
N TRP A 568 -5.68 27.38 9.64
CA TRP A 568 -7.00 27.45 10.27
C TRP A 568 -8.12 27.75 9.27
N GLU A 569 -7.89 28.55 8.24
CA GLU A 569 -8.88 28.77 7.19
C GLU A 569 -9.04 27.55 6.29
N LEU A 570 -7.91 26.95 5.88
CA LEU A 570 -7.87 25.74 5.05
C LEU A 570 -8.65 24.58 5.68
N LEU A 571 -8.50 24.38 6.99
CA LEU A 571 -9.21 23.32 7.71
C LEU A 571 -10.61 23.76 8.19
N GLY A 572 -11.03 24.99 7.89
CA GLY A 572 -12.35 25.53 8.23
C GLY A 572 -13.48 24.89 7.42
N THR A 573 -13.26 24.64 6.13
CA THR A 573 -14.19 23.87 5.27
C THR A 573 -14.43 22.47 5.83
N THR A 574 -13.40 21.89 6.46
CA THR A 574 -13.40 20.57 7.09
C THR A 574 -14.13 20.52 8.44
N ARG A 575 -14.28 21.66 9.12
CA ARG A 575 -14.93 21.78 10.44
C ARG A 575 -16.45 21.90 10.37
N GLY A 576 -17.04 21.95 9.17
CA GLY A 576 -18.50 22.05 8.99
C GLY A 576 -19.08 23.38 9.45
N VAL A 577 -18.27 24.44 9.53
CA VAL A 577 -18.75 25.79 9.83
C VAL A 577 -19.16 26.45 8.52
N GLY A 578 -20.44 26.28 8.16
CA GLY A 578 -21.15 27.15 7.23
C GLY A 578 -21.75 28.35 7.94
#